data_AF-A0A2G2GTV4-F1
#
_entry.id   AF-A0A2G2GTV4-F1
#
_cell.length_a   1.000
_cell.length_b   1.000
_cell.length_c   1.000
_cell.angle_alpha   90.00
_cell.angle_beta   90.00
_cell.angle_gamma   90.00
#
_symmetry.space_group_name_H-M   'P 1'
#
loop_
_entity.id
_entity.type
_entity.pdbx_description
1 polymer ?
#
loop_
_entity_poly.entity_id
_entity_poly.type
_entity_poly.pdbx_seq_one_letter_code
_entity_poly.pdbx_strand_id
1 'polypeptide(L)'
;MKTFKYGSLALAVMLTACGGGGSSSGGGKAPEPSAKTETGVFTDSAVAGISYQTSPGNKSGTTTALGEYNYVEGDTVIFSIGDTELPAVTATGRVTPADMADGNDADVVTNVLRLLQTLDDDGNPDNGITISQQTLDSFVGKDVEVNQPAGAFETEAQTAIGETLVTEEEAEAHFAASQQADLRGSWLFVDDYGRNVLSFLDYDRYIIAHSNADDGDQEAATAEWGTYTWDPVSGDLTLTVSGESDNSGGLSDLSGETVTLQLADSEFVLTVTEELSDDQFVDNTVTFTAIESSTNPLVGAWYLAEEGGAFNVLTILDDSNYTIAHNANEESYEGASPIEVSSEWGTYSTSGGAFTISSVEAETDGPGGLYDADSPNALESYEQQPWGDLAFTHVDDGSFSFSRIGRFAVELEDLAGNASTVIVEREEDGFFEGMEIDFSIDLVGENDKANIYLNEDGTGTMTFVDDGESNPINAPWEATTSGTLRFTEGTPGNTGSWTLAPIKNSGSDAVIVDFRHIAGSTESLLGFFVSDEANPVGEGEVLPQ
;
A
#
# COMPACT_ATOMS: atom_id res chain seq x y z
N MET A 1 37.70 -30.08 -39.42
CA MET A 1 38.36 -28.90 -40.02
C MET A 1 38.29 -27.76 -39.02
N LYS A 2 39.45 -27.17 -38.72
CA LYS A 2 39.71 -25.89 -38.01
C LYS A 2 39.22 -25.72 -36.56
N THR A 3 40.11 -26.10 -35.66
CA THR A 3 40.40 -25.58 -34.31
C THR A 3 40.93 -24.14 -34.31
N PHE A 4 40.67 -23.37 -33.23
CA PHE A 4 41.57 -22.42 -32.51
C PHE A 4 40.83 -22.03 -31.21
N LYS A 5 41.12 -22.52 -29.99
CA LYS A 5 42.27 -22.44 -29.06
C LYS A 5 42.61 -21.04 -28.51
N TYR A 6 42.25 -20.88 -27.25
CA TYR A 6 42.63 -19.88 -26.25
C TYR A 6 44.14 -19.63 -26.14
N GLY A 7 44.51 -18.37 -25.91
CA GLY A 7 45.86 -17.94 -25.57
C GLY A 7 45.91 -17.35 -24.16
N SER A 8 46.56 -18.07 -23.25
CA SER A 8 47.02 -17.59 -21.94
C SER A 8 48.40 -16.94 -22.13
N LEU A 9 48.64 -15.77 -21.51
CA LEU A 9 49.99 -15.19 -21.42
C LEU A 9 50.22 -14.59 -20.03
N ALA A 10 50.95 -15.35 -19.22
CA ALA A 10 51.66 -14.85 -18.04
C ALA A 10 52.81 -13.93 -18.48
N LEU A 11 53.02 -12.82 -17.77
CA LEU A 11 54.25 -12.03 -17.90
C LEU A 11 54.81 -11.64 -16.53
N ALA A 12 56.07 -12.02 -16.35
CA ALA A 12 56.90 -11.87 -15.16
C ALA A 12 57.27 -10.40 -14.87
N VAL A 13 57.24 -10.03 -13.60
CA VAL A 13 57.78 -8.76 -13.09
C VAL A 13 59.28 -8.93 -12.85
N MET A 14 60.08 -8.12 -13.54
CA MET A 14 61.52 -7.97 -13.29
C MET A 14 61.76 -7.00 -12.13
N LEU A 15 62.65 -7.39 -11.23
CA LEU A 15 63.31 -6.49 -10.27
C LEU A 15 64.37 -5.65 -10.98
N THR A 16 64.23 -4.33 -10.93
CA THR A 16 65.34 -3.38 -11.09
C THR A 16 65.31 -2.35 -9.97
N ALA A 17 66.38 -2.33 -9.19
CA ALA A 17 66.69 -1.34 -8.18
C ALA A 17 67.59 -0.24 -8.78
N CYS A 18 67.19 1.02 -8.65
CA CYS A 18 67.99 2.25 -8.64
C CYS A 18 66.97 3.38 -8.35
N GLY A 19 67.00 4.17 -7.27
CA GLY A 19 68.11 4.93 -6.74
C GLY A 19 67.85 6.43 -6.97
N GLY A 20 67.36 7.14 -5.94
CA GLY A 20 67.59 8.58 -5.77
C GLY A 20 66.42 9.56 -5.96
N GLY A 21 66.22 10.42 -4.95
CA GLY A 21 65.78 11.82 -5.12
C GLY A 21 64.32 12.13 -4.78
N GLY A 22 64.07 12.71 -3.61
CA GLY A 22 62.74 13.15 -3.19
C GLY A 22 62.20 14.34 -3.98
N SER A 23 60.88 14.38 -4.10
CA SER A 23 60.09 15.60 -4.24
C SER A 23 58.63 15.28 -3.91
N SER A 24 58.05 16.05 -3.01
CA SER A 24 56.65 15.97 -2.58
C SER A 24 55.72 16.41 -3.72
N SER A 25 54.81 15.52 -4.14
CA SER A 25 53.61 15.91 -4.90
C SER A 25 52.47 15.00 -4.46
N GLY A 26 51.46 15.61 -3.83
CA GLY A 26 50.28 14.92 -3.31
C GLY A 26 49.59 14.11 -4.40
N GLY A 27 49.57 12.80 -4.19
CA GLY A 27 48.65 11.91 -4.91
C GLY A 27 47.27 12.14 -4.34
N GLY A 28 46.44 12.88 -5.08
CA GLY A 28 44.99 12.84 -4.86
C GLY A 28 44.55 11.39 -5.07
N LYS A 29 44.19 10.72 -3.97
CA LYS A 29 43.37 9.51 -4.03
C LYS A 29 42.17 9.88 -4.90
N ALA A 30 41.92 9.11 -5.96
CA ALA A 30 40.60 9.14 -6.58
C ALA A 30 39.56 8.99 -5.46
N PRO A 31 38.47 9.77 -5.43
CA PRO A 31 37.45 9.57 -4.42
C PRO A 31 37.01 8.11 -4.50
N GLU A 32 37.06 7.41 -3.36
CA GLU A 32 36.36 6.13 -3.22
C GLU A 32 34.89 6.40 -3.65
N PRO A 33 34.21 5.45 -4.31
CA PRO A 33 32.80 5.63 -4.60
C PRO A 33 32.07 5.96 -3.30
N SER A 34 31.35 7.09 -3.28
CA SER A 34 30.39 7.35 -2.22
C SER A 34 29.46 6.16 -2.16
N ALA A 35 29.35 5.50 -1.01
CA ALA A 35 28.31 4.50 -0.82
C ALA A 35 26.95 5.13 -1.16
N LYS A 36 26.09 4.37 -1.86
CA LYS A 36 24.76 4.84 -2.26
C LYS A 36 23.94 5.06 -0.99
N THR A 37 23.25 6.19 -0.93
CA THR A 37 22.25 6.42 0.12
C THR A 37 20.99 5.70 -0.30
N GLU A 38 20.44 4.90 0.60
CA GLU A 38 19.14 4.24 0.46
C GLU A 38 18.13 4.92 1.41
N THR A 39 16.85 4.70 1.16
CA THR A 39 15.75 5.15 2.00
C THR A 39 15.10 3.92 2.63
N GLY A 40 14.81 3.99 3.92
CA GLY A 40 14.00 3.00 4.63
C GLY A 40 12.86 3.67 5.37
N VAL A 41 11.94 2.88 5.91
CA VAL A 41 10.77 3.35 6.67
C VAL A 41 10.79 2.75 8.08
N PHE A 42 10.54 3.57 9.10
CA PHE A 42 10.24 3.09 10.45
C PHE A 42 8.73 3.02 10.66
N THR A 43 8.21 1.82 10.94
CA THR A 43 6.76 1.55 10.95
C THR A 43 6.27 0.71 12.14
N ASP A 44 5.23 1.24 12.79
CA ASP A 44 4.14 0.62 13.55
C ASP A 44 2.91 1.42 13.09
N SER A 45 2.66 1.41 11.77
CA SER A 45 2.24 2.57 10.96
C SER A 45 3.37 3.59 10.79
N ALA A 46 3.36 4.37 9.70
CA ALA A 46 4.45 5.29 9.39
C ALA A 46 4.74 6.24 10.58
N VAL A 47 5.94 6.15 11.16
CA VAL A 47 6.32 6.94 12.34
C VAL A 47 7.02 8.24 11.93
N ALA A 48 6.30 9.35 11.99
CA ALA A 48 6.76 10.67 11.59
C ALA A 48 7.30 11.52 12.75
N GLY A 49 8.29 12.37 12.45
CA GLY A 49 8.74 13.41 13.37
C GLY A 49 9.84 13.00 14.36
N ILE A 50 10.22 11.73 14.45
CA ILE A 50 11.30 11.30 15.36
C ILE A 50 12.68 11.48 14.73
N SER A 51 13.71 11.68 15.56
CA SER A 51 15.08 11.81 15.07
C SER A 51 15.70 10.46 14.75
N TYR A 52 16.62 10.40 13.80
CA TYR A 52 17.43 9.21 13.54
C TYR A 52 18.90 9.53 13.32
N GLN A 53 19.77 8.57 13.62
CA GLN A 53 21.18 8.60 13.28
C GLN A 53 21.67 7.23 12.85
N THR A 54 22.45 7.17 11.76
CA THR A 54 23.04 5.93 11.25
C THR A 54 24.55 5.90 11.36
N SER A 55 25.10 4.70 11.54
CA SER A 55 26.54 4.45 11.65
C SER A 55 26.91 3.14 10.96
N PRO A 56 28.01 3.07 10.19
CA PRO A 56 29.05 4.10 10.01
C PRO A 56 28.77 5.13 8.90
N GLY A 57 27.66 5.06 8.19
CA GLY A 57 27.29 5.96 7.08
C GLY A 57 27.06 7.42 7.46
N ASN A 58 26.91 7.72 8.76
CA ASN A 58 26.71 9.06 9.33
C ASN A 58 25.54 9.83 8.69
N LYS A 59 24.42 9.14 8.41
CA LYS A 59 23.17 9.81 8.08
C LYS A 59 22.47 10.24 9.37
N SER A 60 21.72 11.31 9.31
CA SER A 60 20.90 11.77 10.43
C SER A 60 19.84 12.72 9.92
N GLY A 61 18.70 12.74 10.59
CA GLY A 61 17.60 13.63 10.25
C GLY A 61 16.39 13.35 11.13
N THR A 62 15.22 13.70 10.60
CA THR A 62 13.92 13.40 11.18
C THR A 62 13.16 12.51 10.21
N THR A 63 12.41 11.54 10.69
CA THR A 63 11.56 10.70 9.84
C THR A 63 10.50 11.57 9.15
N THR A 64 10.21 11.29 7.88
CA THR A 64 9.21 12.03 7.11
C THR A 64 7.79 11.67 7.55
N ALA A 65 6.76 12.32 6.98
CA ALA A 65 5.37 11.92 7.18
C ALA A 65 5.09 10.46 6.76
N LEU A 66 5.94 9.90 5.89
CA LEU A 66 5.89 8.50 5.45
C LEU A 66 6.78 7.58 6.29
N GLY A 67 7.31 8.07 7.42
CA GLY A 67 8.24 7.33 8.28
C GLY A 67 9.65 7.16 7.70
N GLU A 68 9.97 7.86 6.60
CA GLU A 68 11.21 7.60 5.86
C GLU A 68 12.45 8.14 6.57
N TYR A 69 13.54 7.38 6.49
CA TYR A 69 14.87 7.75 6.94
C TYR A 69 15.93 7.35 5.91
N ASN A 70 17.07 8.03 5.91
CA ASN A 70 18.16 7.75 4.99
C ASN A 70 19.24 6.92 5.66
N TYR A 71 19.77 5.91 4.96
CA TYR A 71 20.86 5.08 5.46
C TYR A 71 21.83 4.66 4.36
N VAL A 72 22.89 3.96 4.72
CA VAL A 72 23.77 3.24 3.79
C VAL A 72 23.70 1.76 4.16
N GLU A 73 23.67 0.87 3.16
CA GLU A 73 23.65 -0.57 3.39
C GLU A 73 24.74 -1.01 4.39
N GLY A 74 24.33 -1.79 5.40
CA GLY A 74 25.18 -2.25 6.50
C GLY A 74 25.31 -1.24 7.66
N ASP A 75 24.60 -0.12 7.62
CA ASP A 75 24.46 0.77 8.76
C ASP A 75 23.61 0.13 9.88
N THR A 76 23.85 0.61 11.10
CA THR A 76 22.92 0.54 12.23
C THR A 76 22.21 1.88 12.35
N VAL A 77 20.91 1.88 12.62
CA VAL A 77 20.09 3.07 12.90
C VAL A 77 19.69 3.11 14.38
N ILE A 78 19.70 4.31 14.95
CA ILE A 78 19.12 4.63 16.26
C ILE A 78 18.08 5.72 16.04
N PHE A 79 16.86 5.46 16.47
CA PHE A 79 15.78 6.43 16.47
C PHE A 79 15.64 7.08 17.86
N SER A 80 15.19 8.33 17.95
CA SER A 80 15.02 9.01 19.24
C SER A 80 13.86 10.00 19.28
N ILE A 81 13.24 10.09 20.45
CA ILE A 81 12.17 11.03 20.81
C ILE A 81 12.75 11.99 21.86
N GLY A 82 13.14 13.19 21.45
CA GLY A 82 13.94 14.07 22.31
C GLY A 82 15.26 13.39 22.71
N ASP A 83 15.51 13.24 24.01
CA ASP A 83 16.69 12.55 24.54
C ASP A 83 16.46 11.05 24.84
N THR A 84 15.24 10.52 24.64
CA THR A 84 14.95 9.08 24.74
C THR A 84 15.39 8.37 23.46
N GLU A 85 16.38 7.48 23.54
CA GLU A 85 16.84 6.64 22.43
C GLU A 85 16.07 5.31 22.39
N LEU A 86 15.65 4.89 21.20
CA LEU A 86 15.15 3.53 20.95
C LEU A 86 16.33 2.57 20.70
N PRO A 87 16.13 1.25 20.87
CA PRO A 87 17.19 0.28 20.65
C PRO A 87 17.77 0.37 19.23
N ALA A 88 19.09 0.21 19.15
CA ALA A 88 19.81 0.24 17.88
C ALA A 88 19.51 -1.02 17.06
N VAL A 89 19.20 -0.86 15.78
CA VAL A 89 18.88 -1.98 14.86
C VAL A 89 19.60 -1.85 13.53
N THR A 90 19.70 -2.95 12.79
CA THR A 90 20.25 -2.88 11.43
C THR A 90 19.37 -1.98 10.57
N ALA A 91 19.97 -1.03 9.86
CA ALA A 91 19.24 -0.16 8.95
C ALA A 91 18.92 -0.92 7.65
N THR A 92 17.64 -0.93 7.31
CA THR A 92 17.04 -1.69 6.20
C THR A 92 15.95 -0.83 5.54
N GLY A 93 15.43 -1.25 4.39
CA GLY A 93 14.29 -0.59 3.73
C GLY A 93 13.05 -0.54 4.64
N ARG A 94 12.91 -1.49 5.56
CA ARG A 94 11.81 -1.52 6.54
C ARG A 94 12.33 -1.89 7.93
N VAL A 95 12.03 -1.04 8.91
CA VAL A 95 12.32 -1.27 10.34
C VAL A 95 11.03 -1.14 11.14
N THR A 96 10.84 -2.04 12.09
CA THR A 96 9.70 -2.08 13.01
C THR A 96 10.17 -2.17 14.46
N PRO A 97 9.29 -1.90 15.43
CA PRO A 97 9.56 -2.20 16.83
C PRO A 97 9.92 -3.67 17.10
N ALA A 98 9.46 -4.62 16.29
CA ALA A 98 9.84 -6.03 16.42
C ALA A 98 11.35 -6.26 16.17
N ASP A 99 11.97 -5.48 15.29
CA ASP A 99 13.41 -5.56 15.00
C ASP A 99 14.28 -5.09 16.18
N MET A 100 13.69 -4.34 17.13
CA MET A 100 14.37 -3.77 18.30
C MET A 100 14.54 -4.76 19.45
N ALA A 101 13.87 -5.90 19.39
CA ALA A 101 14.00 -6.96 20.39
C ALA A 101 15.25 -7.81 20.15
N ASP A 102 16.41 -7.26 20.50
CA ASP A 102 17.72 -7.92 20.37
C ASP A 102 17.79 -9.14 21.34
N GLY A 103 17.27 -10.30 20.91
CA GLY A 103 17.25 -11.54 21.69
C GLY A 103 15.92 -11.96 22.34
N ASN A 104 14.77 -11.53 21.79
CA ASN A 104 13.42 -11.99 22.17
C ASN A 104 12.84 -11.48 23.52
N ASP A 105 13.27 -10.32 24.02
CA ASP A 105 12.58 -9.71 25.16
C ASP A 105 11.29 -9.02 24.67
N ALA A 106 10.17 -9.74 24.76
CA ALA A 106 8.86 -9.27 24.33
C ALA A 106 8.48 -7.93 24.96
N ASP A 107 8.93 -7.66 26.20
CA ASP A 107 8.67 -6.40 26.88
C ASP A 107 9.22 -5.19 26.10
N VAL A 108 10.34 -5.33 25.38
CA VAL A 108 10.95 -4.22 24.62
C VAL A 108 10.05 -3.79 23.47
N VAL A 109 9.53 -4.75 22.70
CA VAL A 109 8.61 -4.47 21.58
C VAL A 109 7.39 -3.73 22.12
N THR A 110 6.73 -4.32 23.12
CA THR A 110 5.53 -3.75 23.75
C THR A 110 5.79 -2.36 24.32
N ASN A 111 6.95 -2.12 24.96
CA ASN A 111 7.29 -0.80 25.50
C ASN A 111 7.44 0.25 24.39
N VAL A 112 8.10 -0.09 23.28
CA VAL A 112 8.25 0.81 22.14
C VAL A 112 6.90 1.11 21.49
N LEU A 113 6.08 0.08 21.24
CA LEU A 113 4.73 0.25 20.68
C LEU A 113 3.87 1.17 21.54
N ARG A 114 3.79 0.89 22.84
CA ARG A 114 3.03 1.71 23.79
C ARG A 114 3.54 3.14 23.86
N LEU A 115 4.86 3.35 23.78
CA LEU A 115 5.44 4.70 23.78
C LEU A 115 5.04 5.48 22.53
N LEU A 116 5.18 4.88 21.35
CA LEU A 116 4.89 5.52 20.06
C LEU A 116 3.41 5.88 19.96
N GLN A 117 2.51 4.92 20.16
CA GLN A 117 1.07 5.11 20.02
C GLN A 117 0.49 6.05 21.09
N THR A 118 1.06 6.11 22.30
CA THR A 118 0.62 7.09 23.32
C THR A 118 1.05 8.53 22.97
N LEU A 119 2.16 8.69 22.26
CA LEU A 119 2.73 10.00 21.93
C LEU A 119 2.24 10.59 20.61
N ASP A 120 1.42 9.83 19.89
CA ASP A 120 0.77 10.25 18.67
C ASP A 120 -0.08 11.51 18.90
N ASP A 121 0.03 12.50 18.00
CA ASP A 121 -0.45 13.87 18.24
C ASP A 121 -1.99 13.99 18.19
N ASP A 122 -2.65 13.17 17.35
CA ASP A 122 -4.11 13.08 17.26
C ASP A 122 -4.67 11.86 18.00
N GLY A 123 -3.81 10.92 18.40
CA GLY A 123 -4.18 9.70 19.12
C GLY A 123 -4.84 8.64 18.25
N ASN A 124 -4.67 8.71 16.92
CA ASN A 124 -5.17 7.73 15.96
C ASN A 124 -4.02 7.12 15.12
N PRO A 125 -3.41 6.02 15.60
CA PRO A 125 -2.23 5.45 14.93
C PRO A 125 -2.53 4.79 13.57
N ASP A 126 -3.82 4.61 13.20
CA ASP A 126 -4.21 4.02 11.91
C ASP A 126 -3.86 4.91 10.71
N ASN A 127 -3.86 6.23 10.91
CA ASN A 127 -3.56 7.22 9.86
C ASN A 127 -2.05 7.58 9.79
N GLY A 128 -1.23 6.89 10.58
CA GLY A 128 0.19 7.18 10.83
C GLY A 128 0.41 7.56 12.30
N ILE A 129 1.67 7.50 12.75
CA ILE A 129 2.05 7.95 14.10
C ILE A 129 2.83 9.25 13.96
N THR A 130 2.27 10.38 14.36
CA THR A 130 2.91 11.68 14.27
C THR A 130 3.38 12.15 15.63
N ILE A 131 4.70 12.25 15.82
CA ILE A 131 5.29 12.82 17.04
C ILE A 131 5.57 14.31 16.83
N SER A 132 4.77 15.17 17.44
CA SER A 132 4.88 16.62 17.24
C SER A 132 6.17 17.21 17.82
N GLN A 133 6.60 18.35 17.29
CA GLN A 133 7.78 19.07 17.79
C GLN A 133 7.63 19.46 19.26
N GLN A 134 6.41 19.72 19.72
CA GLN A 134 6.13 19.99 21.14
C GLN A 134 6.44 18.77 22.01
N THR A 135 6.06 17.57 21.55
CA THR A 135 6.38 16.32 22.24
C THR A 135 7.89 16.10 22.29
N LEU A 136 8.60 16.25 21.17
CA LEU A 136 10.08 16.15 21.12
C LEU A 136 10.76 17.10 22.12
N ASP A 137 10.35 18.37 22.13
CA ASP A 137 10.88 19.39 23.04
C ASP A 137 10.61 19.03 24.51
N SER A 138 9.46 18.43 24.80
CA SER A 138 9.11 17.98 26.14
C SER A 138 9.92 16.77 26.61
N PHE A 139 10.47 15.99 25.69
CA PHE A 139 11.33 14.85 25.96
C PHE A 139 12.82 15.21 26.07
N VAL A 140 13.20 16.46 25.83
CA VAL A 140 14.56 16.94 26.13
C VAL A 140 14.82 16.86 27.63
N GLY A 141 15.88 16.17 28.03
CA GLY A 141 16.25 15.88 29.41
C GLY A 141 15.43 14.76 30.08
N LYS A 142 14.58 14.06 29.32
CA LYS A 142 13.94 12.80 29.72
C LYS A 142 14.66 11.65 29.01
N ASP A 143 14.88 10.57 29.73
CA ASP A 143 15.52 9.35 29.23
C ASP A 143 14.63 8.20 29.68
N VAL A 144 13.63 7.87 28.86
CA VAL A 144 12.68 6.78 29.15
C VAL A 144 13.29 5.49 28.63
N GLU A 145 13.84 4.68 29.53
CA GLU A 145 14.45 3.40 29.15
C GLU A 145 13.37 2.42 28.65
N VAL A 146 13.40 2.05 27.38
CA VAL A 146 12.46 1.07 26.81
C VAL A 146 12.97 -0.36 26.95
N ASN A 147 14.28 -0.55 27.18
CA ASN A 147 14.89 -1.86 27.40
C ASN A 147 14.86 -2.27 28.89
N GLN A 148 13.65 -2.37 29.43
CA GLN A 148 13.41 -2.78 30.81
C GLN A 148 12.07 -3.53 30.95
N PRO A 149 11.83 -4.24 32.08
CA PRO A 149 10.57 -4.95 32.29
C PRO A 149 9.35 -4.02 32.21
N ALA A 150 8.25 -4.50 31.61
CA ALA A 150 7.08 -3.68 31.25
C ALA A 150 6.51 -2.83 32.41
N GLY A 151 6.43 -3.39 33.62
CA GLY A 151 5.91 -2.66 34.78
C GLY A 151 6.83 -1.53 35.30
N ALA A 152 8.14 -1.62 35.07
CA ALA A 152 9.08 -0.55 35.40
C ALA A 152 9.00 0.57 34.35
N PHE A 153 8.98 0.18 33.07
CA PHE A 153 8.75 1.10 31.95
C PHE A 153 7.46 1.89 32.12
N GLU A 154 6.33 1.22 32.39
CA GLU A 154 5.03 1.88 32.52
C GLU A 154 5.04 3.00 33.57
N THR A 155 5.67 2.77 34.72
CA THR A 155 5.76 3.78 35.79
C THR A 155 6.59 4.98 35.34
N GLU A 156 7.70 4.74 34.65
CA GLU A 156 8.62 5.77 34.17
C GLU A 156 8.02 6.58 33.03
N ALA A 157 7.49 5.91 32.01
CA ALA A 157 6.88 6.53 30.85
C ALA A 157 5.64 7.37 31.23
N GLN A 158 4.74 6.87 32.08
CA GLN A 158 3.60 7.67 32.56
C GLN A 158 4.04 8.91 33.33
N THR A 159 5.15 8.83 34.08
CA THR A 159 5.72 9.99 34.77
C THR A 159 6.31 11.00 33.79
N ALA A 160 6.96 10.51 32.74
CA ALA A 160 7.56 11.33 31.69
C ALA A 160 6.50 12.03 30.83
N ILE A 161 5.46 11.31 30.40
CA ILE A 161 4.41 11.78 29.50
C ILE A 161 3.40 12.63 30.27
N GLY A 162 3.05 12.21 31.49
CA GLY A 162 2.00 12.84 32.30
C GLY A 162 0.60 12.30 32.04
N GLU A 163 0.49 11.19 31.31
CA GLU A 163 -0.76 10.57 30.86
C GLU A 163 -0.70 9.04 31.03
N THR A 164 -1.84 8.38 30.84
CA THR A 164 -1.90 6.91 30.89
C THR A 164 -1.49 6.37 29.53
N LEU A 165 -0.57 5.41 29.51
CA LEU A 165 -0.20 4.71 28.29
C LEU A 165 -1.40 3.93 27.72
N VAL A 166 -1.45 3.80 26.39
CA VAL A 166 -2.27 2.76 25.74
C VAL A 166 -1.97 1.39 26.36
N THR A 167 -2.96 0.49 26.35
CA THR A 167 -2.74 -0.85 26.92
C THR A 167 -1.80 -1.67 26.03
N GLU A 168 -1.18 -2.70 26.61
CA GLU A 168 -0.38 -3.68 25.85
C GLU A 168 -1.20 -4.35 24.75
N GLU A 169 -2.44 -4.76 25.06
CA GLU A 169 -3.35 -5.39 24.11
C GLU A 169 -3.72 -4.47 22.94
N GLU A 170 -4.05 -3.20 23.20
CA GLU A 170 -4.33 -2.23 22.14
C GLU A 170 -3.10 -1.98 21.27
N ALA A 171 -1.93 -1.83 21.88
CA ALA A 171 -0.70 -1.54 21.16
C ALA A 171 -0.26 -2.69 20.25
N GLU A 172 -0.33 -3.92 20.75
CA GLU A 172 0.00 -5.13 19.98
C GLU A 172 -1.03 -5.44 18.91
N ALA A 173 -2.32 -5.20 19.18
CA ALA A 173 -3.38 -5.36 18.19
C ALA A 173 -3.22 -4.37 17.02
N HIS A 174 -2.95 -3.10 17.32
CA HIS A 174 -2.65 -2.11 16.29
C HIS A 174 -1.41 -2.51 15.46
N PHE A 175 -0.31 -2.90 16.13
CA PHE A 175 0.89 -3.32 15.43
C PHE A 175 0.62 -4.48 14.47
N ALA A 176 -0.07 -5.54 14.95
CA ALA A 176 -0.42 -6.68 14.11
C ALA A 176 -1.28 -6.28 12.90
N ALA A 177 -2.29 -5.41 13.11
CA ALA A 177 -3.13 -4.90 12.02
C ALA A 177 -2.33 -4.06 11.01
N SER A 178 -1.41 -3.23 11.50
CA SER A 178 -0.54 -2.41 10.67
C SER A 178 0.42 -3.26 9.82
N GLN A 179 0.97 -4.33 10.38
CA GLN A 179 1.78 -5.29 9.64
C GLN A 179 0.97 -5.97 8.52
N GLN A 180 -0.25 -6.40 8.81
CA GLN A 180 -1.16 -6.99 7.82
C GLN A 180 -1.54 -5.99 6.73
N ALA A 181 -1.70 -4.72 7.07
CA ALA A 181 -1.90 -3.64 6.10
C ALA A 181 -0.71 -3.45 5.17
N ASP A 182 0.51 -3.54 5.68
CA ASP A 182 1.73 -3.45 4.87
C ASP A 182 1.91 -4.65 3.90
N LEU A 183 1.21 -5.77 4.13
CA LEU A 183 1.23 -6.92 3.20
C LEU A 183 0.25 -6.72 2.01
N ARG A 184 -0.81 -5.93 2.18
CA ARG A 184 -1.84 -5.73 1.13
C ARG A 184 -1.28 -4.95 -0.05
N GLY A 185 -1.56 -5.45 -1.25
CA GLY A 185 -0.97 -4.99 -2.50
C GLY A 185 -0.52 -6.15 -3.38
N SER A 186 0.08 -5.83 -4.54
CA SER A 186 0.58 -6.83 -5.50
C SER A 186 2.09 -6.99 -5.40
N TRP A 187 2.53 -8.23 -5.54
CA TRP A 187 3.91 -8.65 -5.35
C TRP A 187 4.35 -9.52 -6.54
N LEU A 188 5.52 -9.21 -7.07
CA LEU A 188 6.09 -9.86 -8.24
C LEU A 188 7.08 -10.94 -7.82
N PHE A 189 6.89 -12.14 -8.33
CA PHE A 189 7.89 -13.19 -8.39
C PHE A 189 8.21 -13.50 -9.86
N VAL A 190 9.48 -13.65 -10.19
CA VAL A 190 9.93 -13.99 -11.55
C VAL A 190 10.76 -15.26 -11.49
N ASP A 191 10.29 -16.30 -12.17
CA ASP A 191 10.95 -17.59 -12.28
C ASP A 191 11.55 -17.80 -13.70
N ASP A 192 11.86 -19.05 -14.04
CA ASP A 192 12.44 -19.41 -15.34
C ASP A 192 11.39 -19.41 -16.47
N TYR A 193 10.10 -19.45 -16.14
CA TYR A 193 8.97 -19.46 -17.06
C TYR A 193 8.44 -18.06 -17.34
N GLY A 194 8.31 -17.22 -16.31
CA GLY A 194 7.73 -15.90 -16.46
C GLY A 194 7.52 -15.14 -15.16
N ARG A 195 6.57 -14.21 -15.22
CA ARG A 195 6.11 -13.36 -14.12
C ARG A 195 4.91 -14.01 -13.44
N ASN A 196 4.92 -13.97 -12.11
CA ASN A 196 3.85 -14.37 -11.23
C ASN A 196 3.49 -13.17 -10.34
N VAL A 197 2.22 -12.79 -10.30
CA VAL A 197 1.76 -11.64 -9.50
C VAL A 197 0.83 -12.17 -8.43
N LEU A 198 1.26 -12.11 -7.17
CA LEU A 198 0.43 -12.44 -6.01
C LEU A 198 -0.07 -11.15 -5.37
N SER A 199 -1.38 -11.05 -5.21
CA SER A 199 -2.04 -9.90 -4.61
C SER A 199 -2.71 -10.31 -3.30
N PHE A 200 -2.37 -9.63 -2.21
CA PHE A 200 -3.09 -9.74 -0.95
C PHE A 200 -4.12 -8.62 -0.85
N LEU A 201 -5.35 -9.01 -0.55
CA LEU A 201 -6.53 -8.14 -0.57
C LEU A 201 -7.14 -8.05 0.84
N ASP A 202 -8.19 -7.23 0.93
CA ASP A 202 -9.05 -7.19 2.09
C ASP A 202 -9.84 -8.48 2.30
N TYR A 203 -10.39 -8.61 3.51
CA TYR A 203 -11.16 -9.76 3.96
C TYR A 203 -10.38 -11.07 3.83
N ASP A 204 -9.07 -11.00 4.12
CA ASP A 204 -8.18 -12.15 4.12
C ASP A 204 -8.13 -12.88 2.78
N ARG A 205 -8.32 -12.18 1.65
CA ARG A 205 -8.31 -12.78 0.31
C ARG A 205 -6.96 -12.63 -0.39
N TYR A 206 -6.64 -13.59 -1.25
CA TYR A 206 -5.52 -13.47 -2.17
C TYR A 206 -5.91 -13.89 -3.58
N ILE A 207 -5.19 -13.40 -4.58
CA ILE A 207 -5.23 -13.90 -5.96
C ILE A 207 -3.81 -13.91 -6.53
N ILE A 208 -3.42 -15.00 -7.18
CA ILE A 208 -2.16 -15.13 -7.91
C ILE A 208 -2.47 -15.36 -9.39
N ALA A 209 -1.73 -14.67 -10.27
CA ALA A 209 -1.82 -14.83 -11.71
C ALA A 209 -0.47 -15.17 -12.32
N HIS A 210 -0.48 -15.96 -13.39
CA HIS A 210 0.71 -16.50 -14.03
C HIS A 210 0.78 -16.11 -15.50
N SER A 211 1.85 -15.42 -15.90
CA SER A 211 1.99 -14.93 -17.29
C SER A 211 2.33 -16.02 -18.32
N ASN A 212 2.90 -17.14 -17.90
CA ASN A 212 3.45 -18.16 -18.79
C ASN A 212 3.06 -19.58 -18.33
N ALA A 213 2.93 -20.47 -19.31
CA ALA A 213 2.82 -21.90 -19.05
C ALA A 213 4.14 -22.43 -18.47
N ASP A 214 4.04 -23.40 -17.56
CA ASP A 214 5.19 -24.10 -16.99
C ASP A 214 5.58 -25.33 -17.84
N ASP A 215 6.40 -26.24 -17.29
CA ASP A 215 6.72 -27.51 -17.94
C ASP A 215 5.77 -28.68 -17.57
N GLY A 216 4.69 -28.35 -16.84
CA GLY A 216 3.69 -29.24 -16.27
C GLY A 216 2.30 -29.05 -16.90
N ASP A 217 1.30 -28.80 -16.05
CA ASP A 217 -0.10 -28.61 -16.43
C ASP A 217 -0.63 -27.19 -16.23
N GLN A 218 0.21 -26.24 -15.80
CA GLN A 218 -0.14 -24.83 -15.79
C GLN A 218 -0.06 -24.26 -17.22
N GLU A 219 -1.15 -23.68 -17.71
CA GLU A 219 -1.17 -22.95 -18.98
C GLU A 219 -0.85 -21.46 -18.77
N ALA A 220 -0.62 -20.70 -19.84
CA ALA A 220 -0.37 -19.26 -19.70
C ALA A 220 -1.66 -18.51 -19.33
N ALA A 221 -1.52 -17.40 -18.61
CA ALA A 221 -2.60 -16.53 -18.17
C ALA A 221 -3.65 -17.24 -17.30
N THR A 222 -3.25 -18.26 -16.54
CA THR A 222 -4.05 -18.89 -15.49
C THR A 222 -3.93 -18.12 -14.17
N ALA A 223 -4.84 -18.38 -13.25
CA ALA A 223 -4.84 -17.77 -11.93
C ALA A 223 -5.46 -18.70 -10.87
N GLU A 224 -5.21 -18.39 -9.61
CA GLU A 224 -5.80 -19.01 -8.42
C GLU A 224 -6.17 -17.92 -7.42
N TRP A 225 -7.30 -18.09 -6.72
CA TRP A 225 -7.66 -17.22 -5.60
C TRP A 225 -8.15 -18.02 -4.41
N GLY A 226 -8.05 -17.41 -3.24
CA GLY A 226 -8.40 -18.05 -1.99
C GLY A 226 -8.42 -17.09 -0.81
N THR A 227 -8.35 -17.65 0.39
CA THR A 227 -8.16 -16.89 1.62
C THR A 227 -6.84 -17.22 2.30
N TYR A 228 -6.36 -16.32 3.13
CA TYR A 228 -5.12 -16.48 3.90
C TYR A 228 -5.30 -16.11 5.37
N THR A 229 -4.43 -16.60 6.23
CA THR A 229 -4.23 -16.02 7.56
C THR A 229 -2.74 -15.87 7.77
N TRP A 230 -2.30 -14.72 8.26
CA TRP A 230 -0.90 -14.47 8.56
C TRP A 230 -0.72 -13.88 9.96
N ASP A 231 0.13 -14.52 10.75
CA ASP A 231 0.61 -13.99 12.03
C ASP A 231 1.95 -13.27 11.78
N PRO A 232 2.02 -11.93 11.89
CA PRO A 232 3.25 -11.18 11.63
C PRO A 232 4.34 -11.40 12.69
N VAL A 233 4.00 -11.98 13.85
CA VAL A 233 4.96 -12.26 14.93
C VAL A 233 5.63 -13.62 14.73
N SER A 234 4.85 -14.68 14.47
CA SER A 234 5.41 -16.01 14.20
C SER A 234 5.86 -16.19 12.74
N GLY A 235 5.28 -15.39 11.83
CA GLY A 235 5.39 -15.54 10.40
C GLY A 235 4.45 -16.60 9.82
N ASP A 236 3.70 -17.36 10.65
CA ASP A 236 2.88 -18.47 10.17
C ASP A 236 1.84 -17.98 9.14
N LEU A 237 1.88 -18.57 7.94
CA LEU A 237 0.95 -18.30 6.86
C LEU A 237 0.14 -19.57 6.58
N THR A 238 -1.19 -19.44 6.53
CA THR A 238 -2.09 -20.50 6.04
C THR A 238 -2.83 -19.97 4.83
N LEU A 239 -2.91 -20.78 3.77
CA LEU A 239 -3.62 -20.48 2.53
C LEU A 239 -4.75 -21.50 2.33
N THR A 240 -5.90 -21.04 1.85
CA THR A 240 -7.04 -21.88 1.48
C THR A 240 -7.54 -21.50 0.10
N VAL A 241 -7.32 -22.38 -0.87
CA VAL A 241 -7.78 -22.18 -2.25
C VAL A 241 -9.30 -22.24 -2.34
N SER A 242 -9.89 -21.27 -3.03
CA SER A 242 -11.32 -21.18 -3.31
C SER A 242 -11.66 -21.50 -4.76
N GLY A 243 -10.80 -21.13 -5.71
CA GLY A 243 -10.94 -21.44 -7.13
C GLY A 243 -9.62 -21.27 -7.88
N GLU A 244 -9.43 -22.04 -8.95
CA GLU A 244 -8.17 -22.09 -9.69
C GLU A 244 -8.37 -22.47 -11.17
N SER A 245 -7.43 -22.05 -12.02
CA SER A 245 -7.25 -22.54 -13.40
C SER A 245 -5.81 -22.93 -13.74
N ASP A 246 -4.89 -22.74 -12.80
CA ASP A 246 -3.44 -22.93 -12.92
C ASP A 246 -2.95 -24.34 -12.55
N ASN A 247 -3.83 -25.21 -12.05
CA ASN A 247 -3.51 -26.60 -11.69
C ASN A 247 -2.36 -26.66 -10.65
N SER A 248 -1.22 -27.30 -10.96
CA SER A 248 -0.11 -27.42 -10.00
C SER A 248 0.77 -26.16 -9.91
N GLY A 249 0.47 -25.10 -10.64
CA GLY A 249 1.34 -23.93 -10.68
C GLY A 249 1.04 -22.86 -9.62
N GLY A 250 -0.14 -22.95 -8.98
CA GLY A 250 -0.60 -22.02 -7.93
C GLY A 250 -0.06 -22.31 -6.54
N LEU A 251 -0.73 -21.76 -5.52
CA LEU A 251 -0.38 -22.00 -4.11
C LEU A 251 -1.11 -23.22 -3.53
N SER A 252 -2.00 -23.86 -4.29
CA SER A 252 -2.69 -25.11 -3.96
C SER A 252 -1.73 -26.24 -3.55
N ASP A 253 -0.54 -26.29 -4.15
CA ASP A 253 0.51 -27.26 -3.84
C ASP A 253 1.14 -27.06 -2.45
N LEU A 254 0.94 -25.88 -1.84
CA LEU A 254 1.34 -25.61 -0.45
C LEU A 254 0.28 -26.10 0.56
N SER A 255 -0.84 -26.65 0.10
CA SER A 255 -1.93 -27.07 0.99
C SER A 255 -1.51 -28.22 1.92
N GLY A 256 -1.43 -27.92 3.21
CA GLY A 256 -1.01 -28.87 4.26
C GLY A 256 0.46 -28.77 4.64
N GLU A 257 1.23 -27.92 3.96
CA GLU A 257 2.58 -27.55 4.35
C GLU A 257 2.59 -26.53 5.50
N THR A 258 3.71 -26.44 6.20
CA THR A 258 3.97 -25.32 7.11
C THR A 258 4.73 -24.25 6.34
N VAL A 259 4.05 -23.13 6.08
CA VAL A 259 4.56 -21.98 5.34
C VAL A 259 4.72 -20.82 6.32
N THR A 260 5.84 -20.11 6.23
CA THR A 260 6.02 -18.83 6.95
C THR A 260 6.30 -17.71 5.96
N LEU A 261 5.72 -16.53 6.20
CA LEU A 261 5.97 -15.30 5.47
C LEU A 261 6.71 -14.31 6.38
N GLN A 262 7.86 -13.85 5.92
CA GLN A 262 8.60 -12.74 6.53
C GLN A 262 8.57 -11.53 5.60
N LEU A 263 8.00 -10.42 6.07
CA LEU A 263 8.01 -9.14 5.37
C LEU A 263 9.26 -8.35 5.75
N ALA A 264 10.10 -8.01 4.78
CA ALA A 264 11.33 -7.24 4.98
C ALA A 264 11.62 -6.37 3.76
N ASP A 265 11.91 -5.09 3.98
CA ASP A 265 12.11 -4.11 2.91
C ASP A 265 10.88 -3.98 1.99
N SER A 266 11.10 -3.86 0.68
CA SER A 266 10.05 -3.96 -0.36
C SER A 266 9.89 -5.40 -0.84
N GLU A 267 10.13 -6.39 0.03
CA GLU A 267 10.05 -7.82 -0.29
C GLU A 267 9.32 -8.59 0.81
N PHE A 268 8.72 -9.72 0.44
CA PHE A 268 8.48 -10.77 1.42
C PHE A 268 9.13 -12.07 0.98
N VAL A 269 9.48 -12.88 1.97
CA VAL A 269 10.07 -14.20 1.79
C VAL A 269 9.10 -15.24 2.33
N LEU A 270 8.60 -16.10 1.45
CA LEU A 270 7.92 -17.33 1.82
C LEU A 270 8.97 -18.40 2.10
N THR A 271 8.83 -19.11 3.21
CA THR A 271 9.64 -20.28 3.54
C THR A 271 8.73 -21.48 3.72
N VAL A 272 9.02 -22.57 3.03
CA VAL A 272 8.24 -23.82 3.12
C VAL A 272 9.08 -24.87 3.87
N THR A 273 8.42 -25.62 4.76
CA THR A 273 9.13 -26.60 5.61
C THR A 273 9.61 -27.84 4.84
N GLU A 274 8.87 -28.28 3.83
CA GLU A 274 9.29 -29.36 2.94
C GLU A 274 10.23 -28.87 1.83
N GLU A 275 11.08 -29.78 1.33
CA GLU A 275 12.07 -29.50 0.29
C GLU A 275 11.35 -29.14 -1.01
N LEU A 276 11.47 -27.89 -1.46
CA LEU A 276 11.01 -27.49 -2.77
C LEU A 276 11.79 -28.32 -3.80
N SER A 277 11.08 -29.07 -4.65
CA SER A 277 11.70 -30.08 -5.52
C SER A 277 12.51 -29.52 -6.70
N ASP A 278 12.63 -28.19 -6.76
CA ASP A 278 13.25 -27.42 -7.84
C ASP A 278 14.55 -26.77 -7.36
N ASP A 279 15.60 -26.88 -8.17
CA ASP A 279 16.93 -26.32 -7.87
C ASP A 279 17.00 -24.79 -7.99
N GLN A 280 15.92 -24.15 -8.44
CA GLN A 280 15.76 -22.70 -8.42
C GLN A 280 15.59 -22.14 -7.01
N PHE A 281 14.98 -22.89 -6.10
CA PHE A 281 14.71 -22.40 -4.74
C PHE A 281 15.88 -22.69 -3.81
N VAL A 282 16.44 -21.62 -3.22
CA VAL A 282 17.52 -21.74 -2.23
C VAL A 282 16.91 -21.81 -0.83
N ASP A 283 17.35 -22.78 -0.03
CA ASP A 283 16.93 -22.95 1.37
C ASP A 283 15.39 -23.01 1.57
N ASN A 284 14.66 -23.55 0.58
CA ASN A 284 13.18 -23.64 0.54
C ASN A 284 12.47 -22.27 0.63
N THR A 285 13.08 -21.23 0.06
CA THR A 285 12.54 -19.87 0.08
C THR A 285 12.10 -19.38 -1.30
N VAL A 286 11.05 -18.56 -1.31
CA VAL A 286 10.57 -17.80 -2.48
C VAL A 286 10.47 -16.32 -2.08
N THR A 287 11.17 -15.45 -2.81
CA THR A 287 11.13 -14.01 -2.56
C THR A 287 10.24 -13.33 -3.58
N PHE A 288 9.28 -12.54 -3.09
CA PHE A 288 8.47 -11.66 -3.90
C PHE A 288 8.85 -10.21 -3.62
N THR A 289 8.83 -9.37 -4.65
CA THR A 289 9.13 -7.93 -4.55
C THR A 289 7.85 -7.13 -4.74
N ALA A 290 7.63 -6.10 -3.92
CA ALA A 290 6.47 -5.21 -4.03
C ALA A 290 6.41 -4.55 -5.41
N ILE A 291 5.21 -4.47 -5.99
CA ILE A 291 4.95 -3.75 -7.23
C ILE A 291 4.59 -2.31 -6.88
N GLU A 292 5.62 -1.46 -6.81
CA GLU A 292 5.49 -0.06 -6.41
C GLU A 292 6.39 0.86 -7.25
N SER A 293 6.05 2.15 -7.29
CA SER A 293 6.89 3.15 -7.96
C SER A 293 6.76 4.52 -7.30
N SER A 294 7.91 5.16 -7.05
CA SER A 294 7.98 6.56 -6.61
C SER A 294 7.86 7.56 -7.76
N THR A 295 7.84 7.11 -9.02
CA THR A 295 7.83 7.98 -10.21
C THR A 295 6.62 7.81 -11.10
N ASN A 296 6.00 6.63 -11.08
CA ASN A 296 4.82 6.33 -11.87
C ASN A 296 3.66 5.97 -10.92
N PRO A 297 2.72 6.89 -10.67
CA PRO A 297 1.68 6.68 -9.68
C PRO A 297 0.64 5.64 -10.12
N LEU A 298 0.66 5.17 -11.38
CA LEU A 298 -0.18 4.07 -11.85
C LEU A 298 0.31 2.71 -11.35
N VAL A 299 1.63 2.54 -11.15
CA VAL A 299 2.23 1.27 -10.72
C VAL A 299 1.67 0.89 -9.35
N GLY A 300 1.21 -0.35 -9.24
CA GLY A 300 0.52 -0.88 -8.08
C GLY A 300 -0.72 -1.67 -8.44
N ALA A 301 -1.51 -1.96 -7.40
CA ALA A 301 -2.65 -2.85 -7.44
C ALA A 301 -3.96 -2.06 -7.31
N TRP A 302 -4.98 -2.49 -8.05
CA TRP A 302 -6.27 -1.82 -8.18
C TRP A 302 -7.40 -2.84 -8.18
N TYR A 303 -8.42 -2.63 -7.34
CA TYR A 303 -9.54 -3.53 -7.10
C TYR A 303 -10.83 -3.01 -7.73
N LEU A 304 -11.61 -3.92 -8.31
CA LEU A 304 -12.96 -3.67 -8.78
C LEU A 304 -13.86 -4.81 -8.32
N ALA A 305 -14.85 -4.50 -7.48
CA ALA A 305 -15.88 -5.43 -7.11
C ALA A 305 -16.92 -5.59 -8.23
N GLU A 306 -17.51 -6.77 -8.31
CA GLU A 306 -18.64 -7.10 -9.17
C GLU A 306 -19.74 -7.80 -8.38
N GLU A 307 -20.91 -7.96 -9.00
CA GLU A 307 -22.04 -8.63 -8.37
C GLU A 307 -21.72 -10.08 -7.96
N GLY A 308 -22.38 -10.55 -6.91
CA GLY A 308 -22.26 -11.96 -6.49
C GLY A 308 -20.92 -12.35 -5.85
N GLY A 309 -20.07 -11.38 -5.52
CA GLY A 309 -18.74 -11.62 -4.95
C GLY A 309 -17.65 -11.89 -5.99
N ALA A 310 -17.95 -11.63 -7.27
CA ALA A 310 -16.95 -11.50 -8.29
C ALA A 310 -16.09 -10.25 -8.06
N PHE A 311 -14.84 -10.29 -8.46
CA PHE A 311 -13.90 -9.18 -8.36
C PHE A 311 -12.75 -9.32 -9.36
N ASN A 312 -12.18 -8.16 -9.67
CA ASN A 312 -11.06 -8.00 -10.60
C ASN A 312 -9.90 -7.29 -9.90
N VAL A 313 -8.69 -7.78 -10.12
CA VAL A 313 -7.46 -7.14 -9.64
C VAL A 313 -6.61 -6.74 -10.83
N LEU A 314 -6.59 -5.44 -11.13
CA LEU A 314 -5.68 -4.84 -12.09
C LEU A 314 -4.35 -4.51 -11.39
N THR A 315 -3.26 -5.07 -11.88
CA THR A 315 -1.91 -4.71 -11.46
C THR A 315 -1.18 -4.02 -12.61
N ILE A 316 -0.75 -2.78 -12.40
CA ILE A 316 0.20 -2.10 -13.29
C ILE A 316 1.60 -2.41 -12.76
N LEU A 317 2.36 -3.24 -13.47
CA LEU A 317 3.65 -3.77 -13.00
C LEU A 317 4.76 -2.72 -13.10
N ASP A 318 4.78 -1.97 -14.19
CA ASP A 318 5.79 -0.96 -14.49
C ASP A 318 5.24 0.06 -15.51
N ASP A 319 6.11 0.87 -16.12
CA ASP A 319 5.73 1.89 -17.12
C ASP A 319 5.05 1.36 -18.40
N SER A 320 5.05 0.04 -18.60
CA SER A 320 4.60 -0.57 -19.85
C SER A 320 3.86 -1.89 -19.69
N ASN A 321 3.91 -2.57 -18.55
CA ASN A 321 3.33 -3.90 -18.36
C ASN A 321 2.15 -3.86 -17.37
N TYR A 322 1.12 -4.65 -17.65
CA TYR A 322 0.00 -4.85 -16.73
C TYR A 322 -0.47 -6.32 -16.75
N THR A 323 -1.20 -6.68 -15.71
CA THR A 323 -2.07 -7.86 -15.70
C THR A 323 -3.39 -7.50 -15.03
N ILE A 324 -4.48 -8.13 -15.46
CA ILE A 324 -5.75 -8.13 -14.74
C ILE A 324 -6.13 -9.58 -14.47
N ALA A 325 -6.54 -9.88 -13.23
CA ALA A 325 -6.95 -11.20 -12.79
C ALA A 325 -8.38 -11.17 -12.26
N HIS A 326 -9.13 -12.24 -12.53
CA HIS A 326 -10.55 -12.38 -12.24
C HIS A 326 -10.77 -13.63 -11.38
N ASN A 327 -11.61 -13.54 -10.37
CA ASN A 327 -11.97 -14.70 -9.55
C ASN A 327 -13.19 -15.48 -10.10
N ALA A 328 -14.03 -14.85 -10.91
CA ALA A 328 -15.31 -15.38 -11.38
C ALA A 328 -15.76 -14.76 -12.72
N ASN A 329 -14.88 -14.71 -13.70
CA ASN A 329 -15.17 -14.24 -15.05
C ASN A 329 -16.26 -15.10 -15.73
N GLU A 330 -17.28 -14.43 -16.27
CA GLU A 330 -18.37 -15.08 -17.00
C GLU A 330 -18.26 -14.88 -18.53
N GLU A 331 -17.27 -14.12 -18.99
CA GLU A 331 -17.13 -13.75 -20.39
C GLU A 331 -16.23 -14.71 -21.19
N SER A 332 -16.50 -14.79 -22.50
CA SER A 332 -15.65 -15.51 -23.46
C SER A 332 -15.97 -15.10 -24.89
N TYR A 333 -14.98 -15.21 -25.77
CA TYR A 333 -15.19 -14.99 -27.21
C TYR A 333 -16.10 -16.05 -27.85
N GLU A 334 -16.68 -15.69 -29.01
CA GLU A 334 -17.57 -16.57 -29.76
C GLU A 334 -16.94 -17.96 -30.02
N GLY A 335 -17.55 -19.00 -29.45
CA GLY A 335 -17.14 -20.39 -29.64
C GLY A 335 -16.17 -20.94 -28.58
N ALA A 336 -15.78 -20.11 -27.61
CA ALA A 336 -15.08 -20.55 -26.39
C ALA A 336 -16.08 -20.82 -25.24
N SER A 337 -15.57 -21.26 -24.11
CA SER A 337 -16.30 -21.31 -22.84
C SER A 337 -15.57 -20.40 -21.86
N PRO A 338 -16.30 -19.69 -20.97
CA PRO A 338 -15.68 -18.85 -19.97
C PRO A 338 -14.80 -19.69 -19.04
N ILE A 339 -13.69 -19.09 -18.64
CA ILE A 339 -12.81 -19.60 -17.59
C ILE A 339 -13.04 -18.68 -16.40
N GLU A 340 -13.60 -19.24 -15.31
CA GLU A 340 -14.04 -18.45 -14.15
C GLU A 340 -12.85 -17.75 -13.47
N VAL A 341 -11.78 -18.49 -13.17
CA VAL A 341 -10.55 -17.90 -12.62
C VAL A 341 -9.57 -17.68 -13.76
N SER A 342 -9.44 -16.44 -14.21
CA SER A 342 -8.73 -16.09 -15.45
C SER A 342 -7.83 -14.88 -15.25
N SER A 343 -6.93 -14.65 -16.21
CA SER A 343 -6.16 -13.41 -16.27
C SER A 343 -5.86 -12.99 -17.70
N GLU A 344 -5.52 -11.71 -17.86
CA GLU A 344 -4.96 -11.12 -19.07
C GLU A 344 -3.61 -10.49 -18.72
N TRP A 345 -2.66 -10.64 -19.64
CA TRP A 345 -1.32 -10.09 -19.55
C TRP A 345 -1.01 -9.32 -20.82
N GLY A 346 -0.48 -8.10 -20.65
CA GLY A 346 -0.23 -7.25 -21.79
C GLY A 346 0.72 -6.10 -21.52
N THR A 347 0.92 -5.31 -22.56
CA THR A 347 1.61 -4.03 -22.48
C THR A 347 0.65 -2.89 -22.74
N TYR A 348 0.89 -1.75 -22.11
CA TYR A 348 0.09 -0.55 -22.25
C TYR A 348 0.97 0.67 -22.57
N SER A 349 0.31 1.74 -23.02
CA SER A 349 0.91 3.07 -23.12
C SER A 349 -0.10 4.14 -22.76
N THR A 350 0.39 5.26 -22.23
CA THR A 350 -0.44 6.42 -21.91
C THR A 350 -0.01 7.63 -22.74
N SER A 351 -0.98 8.30 -23.37
CA SER A 351 -0.71 9.50 -24.15
C SER A 351 -1.93 10.40 -24.22
N GLY A 352 -1.81 11.63 -23.71
CA GLY A 352 -2.87 12.64 -23.82
C GLY A 352 -4.16 12.25 -23.11
N GLY A 353 -4.07 11.53 -21.98
CA GLY A 353 -5.22 11.05 -21.20
C GLY A 353 -5.83 9.73 -21.69
N ALA A 354 -5.33 9.17 -22.80
CA ALA A 354 -5.74 7.85 -23.27
C ALA A 354 -4.86 6.76 -22.63
N PHE A 355 -5.48 5.65 -22.25
CA PHE A 355 -4.82 4.40 -21.86
C PHE A 355 -5.01 3.41 -23.00
N THR A 356 -3.92 2.93 -23.60
CA THR A 356 -3.99 2.10 -24.80
C THR A 356 -3.26 0.79 -24.58
N ILE A 357 -3.99 -0.32 -24.72
CA ILE A 357 -3.42 -1.66 -24.78
C ILE A 357 -2.58 -1.77 -26.05
N SER A 358 -1.28 -1.91 -25.87
CA SER A 358 -0.28 -1.92 -26.94
C SER A 358 -0.03 -3.32 -27.50
N SER A 359 -0.12 -4.35 -26.64
CA SER A 359 -0.11 -5.75 -27.05
C SER A 359 -0.71 -6.62 -25.96
N VAL A 360 -1.37 -7.71 -26.35
CA VAL A 360 -1.73 -8.81 -25.46
C VAL A 360 -0.67 -9.90 -25.59
N GLU A 361 -0.13 -10.34 -24.47
CA GLU A 361 0.87 -11.42 -24.39
C GLU A 361 0.21 -12.79 -24.23
N ALA A 362 -0.74 -12.89 -23.30
CA ALA A 362 -1.57 -14.07 -23.05
C ALA A 362 -2.87 -13.62 -22.36
N GLU A 363 -3.97 -14.34 -22.59
CA GLU A 363 -5.26 -14.08 -21.94
C GLU A 363 -6.10 -15.35 -21.87
N THR A 364 -6.94 -15.44 -20.84
CA THR A 364 -7.95 -16.50 -20.66
C THR A 364 -9.33 -15.95 -20.25
N ASP A 365 -9.44 -14.64 -20.08
CA ASP A 365 -10.63 -13.90 -19.64
C ASP A 365 -11.57 -13.51 -20.79
N GLY A 366 -11.11 -13.53 -22.04
CA GLY A 366 -11.94 -13.13 -23.17
C GLY A 366 -12.15 -11.61 -23.17
N PRO A 367 -13.37 -11.11 -23.49
CA PRO A 367 -13.63 -9.67 -23.47
C PRO A 367 -13.77 -9.06 -22.07
N GLY A 368 -13.73 -9.87 -20.99
CA GLY A 368 -13.89 -9.41 -19.61
C GLY A 368 -12.69 -8.66 -19.03
N GLY A 369 -11.55 -8.68 -19.71
CA GLY A 369 -10.32 -7.98 -19.32
C GLY A 369 -10.31 -6.50 -19.70
N LEU A 370 -9.10 -5.92 -19.82
CA LEU A 370 -8.93 -4.56 -20.36
C LEU A 370 -8.88 -4.55 -21.90
N TYR A 371 -8.65 -5.71 -22.52
CA TYR A 371 -8.61 -5.87 -23.96
C TYR A 371 -9.82 -6.67 -24.47
N ASP A 372 -10.46 -6.15 -25.52
CA ASP A 372 -11.44 -6.87 -26.31
C ASP A 372 -10.96 -6.98 -27.77
N ALA A 373 -10.81 -8.22 -28.26
CA ALA A 373 -10.44 -8.49 -29.64
C ALA A 373 -11.48 -8.04 -30.68
N ASP A 374 -12.75 -7.98 -30.31
CA ASP A 374 -13.85 -7.50 -31.15
C ASP A 374 -13.92 -5.96 -31.16
N SER A 375 -13.44 -5.31 -30.10
CA SER A 375 -13.43 -3.86 -29.91
C SER A 375 -12.04 -3.33 -29.48
N PRO A 376 -10.99 -3.52 -30.28
CA PRO A 376 -9.64 -3.13 -29.86
C PRO A 376 -9.56 -1.60 -29.72
N ASN A 377 -9.05 -1.13 -28.58
CA ASN A 377 -8.95 0.28 -28.17
C ASN A 377 -10.28 0.92 -27.73
N ALA A 378 -11.14 0.17 -27.06
CA ALA A 378 -12.40 0.68 -26.56
C ALA A 378 -12.28 1.53 -25.27
N LEU A 379 -11.11 1.53 -24.59
CA LEU A 379 -10.78 2.49 -23.54
C LEU A 379 -10.47 3.88 -24.13
N GLU A 380 -11.37 4.84 -23.94
CA GLU A 380 -11.27 6.21 -24.46
C GLU A 380 -10.36 7.11 -23.60
N SER A 381 -10.46 6.98 -22.27
CA SER A 381 -9.69 7.78 -21.33
C SER A 381 -9.43 7.05 -20.02
N TYR A 382 -8.43 7.52 -19.28
CA TYR A 382 -8.20 7.16 -17.89
C TYR A 382 -7.90 8.39 -17.04
N GLU A 383 -8.21 8.32 -15.75
CA GLU A 383 -7.88 9.34 -14.76
C GLU A 383 -7.56 8.69 -13.41
N GLN A 384 -6.38 8.99 -12.88
CA GLN A 384 -6.04 8.64 -11.50
C GLN A 384 -6.45 9.78 -10.57
N GLN A 385 -7.24 9.46 -9.55
CA GLN A 385 -7.72 10.39 -8.56
C GLN A 385 -6.80 10.43 -7.33
N PRO A 386 -6.67 11.60 -6.66
CA PRO A 386 -5.79 11.74 -5.50
C PRO A 386 -6.26 10.93 -4.29
N TRP A 387 -7.54 10.54 -4.23
CA TRP A 387 -8.10 9.67 -3.18
C TRP A 387 -7.99 8.18 -3.51
N GLY A 388 -7.24 7.78 -4.54
CA GLY A 388 -6.95 6.38 -4.83
C GLY A 388 -7.93 5.66 -5.75
N ASP A 389 -8.72 6.37 -6.56
CA ASP A 389 -9.46 5.74 -7.66
C ASP A 389 -8.64 5.79 -8.96
N LEU A 390 -8.70 4.72 -9.76
CA LEU A 390 -8.27 4.70 -11.16
C LEU A 390 -9.50 4.52 -12.04
N ALA A 391 -9.97 5.62 -12.63
CA ALA A 391 -11.14 5.64 -13.50
C ALA A 391 -10.78 5.42 -14.96
N PHE A 392 -11.61 4.68 -15.67
CA PHE A 392 -11.58 4.47 -17.11
C PHE A 392 -12.93 4.86 -17.72
N THR A 393 -12.92 5.20 -19.01
CA THR A 393 -14.13 5.34 -19.81
C THR A 393 -14.04 4.42 -21.00
N HIS A 394 -14.98 3.48 -21.09
CA HIS A 394 -15.17 2.58 -22.21
C HIS A 394 -16.18 3.16 -23.20
N VAL A 395 -15.95 2.97 -24.50
CA VAL A 395 -16.81 3.52 -25.58
C VAL A 395 -18.24 2.99 -25.52
N ASP A 396 -18.43 1.75 -25.07
CA ASP A 396 -19.72 1.08 -25.03
C ASP A 396 -20.30 0.98 -23.60
N ASP A 397 -19.45 0.82 -22.58
CA ASP A 397 -19.89 0.57 -21.20
C ASP A 397 -19.86 1.80 -20.30
N GLY A 398 -19.35 2.93 -20.81
CA GLY A 398 -19.25 4.17 -20.04
C GLY A 398 -18.12 4.13 -19.02
N SER A 399 -18.28 4.85 -17.91
CA SER A 399 -17.21 5.02 -16.92
C SER A 399 -17.28 3.99 -15.81
N PHE A 400 -16.12 3.45 -15.45
CA PHE A 400 -15.90 2.59 -14.30
C PHE A 400 -14.58 2.97 -13.63
N SER A 401 -14.40 2.58 -12.37
CA SER A 401 -13.19 2.85 -11.60
C SER A 401 -12.81 1.70 -10.69
N PHE A 402 -11.51 1.51 -10.55
CA PHE A 402 -10.91 0.64 -9.55
C PHE A 402 -10.51 1.46 -8.32
N SER A 403 -10.58 0.88 -7.12
CA SER A 403 -9.97 1.43 -5.91
C SER A 403 -8.52 0.93 -5.76
N ARG A 404 -7.61 1.75 -5.24
CA ARG A 404 -6.24 1.35 -4.91
C ARG A 404 -6.25 0.27 -3.82
N ILE A 405 -5.52 -0.82 -4.02
CA ILE A 405 -5.25 -1.83 -2.98
C ILE A 405 -3.98 -1.44 -2.23
N GLY A 406 -4.00 -1.60 -0.91
CA GLY A 406 -2.88 -1.30 -0.04
C GLY A 406 -2.77 0.19 0.30
N ARG A 407 -1.88 0.48 1.26
CA ARG A 407 -1.65 1.84 1.76
C ARG A 407 -1.01 2.74 0.71
N PHE A 408 -1.43 4.01 0.68
CA PHE A 408 -0.83 5.04 -0.15
C PHE A 408 -0.85 6.40 0.54
N ALA A 409 0.10 7.27 0.14
CA ALA A 409 0.22 8.60 0.68
C ALA A 409 -0.76 9.57 -0.01
N VAL A 410 -1.40 10.43 0.79
CA VAL A 410 -2.27 11.50 0.29
C VAL A 410 -1.83 12.84 0.88
N GLU A 411 -1.60 13.83 0.02
CA GLU A 411 -1.42 15.22 0.43
C GLU A 411 -2.80 15.86 0.61
N LEU A 412 -3.10 16.31 1.82
CA LEU A 412 -4.35 16.94 2.21
C LEU A 412 -4.18 18.45 2.37
N GLU A 413 -5.27 19.20 2.18
CA GLU A 413 -5.40 20.62 2.51
C GLU A 413 -6.79 20.85 3.14
N ASP A 414 -6.85 21.18 4.43
CA ASP A 414 -8.12 21.41 5.13
C ASP A 414 -8.83 22.72 4.69
N LEU A 415 -10.03 22.98 5.20
CA LEU A 415 -10.81 24.18 4.84
C LEU A 415 -10.16 25.49 5.30
N ALA A 416 -9.21 25.43 6.23
CA ALA A 416 -8.41 26.57 6.69
C ALA A 416 -7.12 26.78 5.87
N GLY A 417 -6.83 25.87 4.93
CA GLY A 417 -5.64 25.87 4.08
C GLY A 417 -4.39 25.28 4.75
N ASN A 418 -4.54 24.51 5.83
CA ASN A 418 -3.45 23.76 6.43
C ASN A 418 -3.22 22.48 5.65
N ALA A 419 -1.97 22.19 5.30
CA ALA A 419 -1.61 21.01 4.55
C ALA A 419 -0.87 19.98 5.41
N SER A 420 -1.16 18.70 5.16
CA SER A 420 -0.50 17.55 5.76
C SER A 420 -0.38 16.41 4.76
N THR A 421 0.41 15.40 5.08
CA THR A 421 0.44 14.13 4.33
C THR A 421 0.03 13.04 5.30
N VAL A 422 -0.90 12.19 4.87
CA VAL A 422 -1.37 11.03 5.64
C VAL A 422 -1.17 9.76 4.83
N ILE A 423 -1.05 8.63 5.53
CA ILE A 423 -1.16 7.32 4.91
C ILE A 423 -2.61 6.88 5.04
N VAL A 424 -3.22 6.51 3.93
CA VAL A 424 -4.60 6.00 3.89
C VAL A 424 -4.64 4.68 3.15
N GLU A 425 -5.77 4.02 3.28
CA GLU A 425 -6.09 2.83 2.52
C GLU A 425 -7.57 2.85 2.16
N ARG A 426 -7.92 2.51 0.91
CA ARG A 426 -9.32 2.48 0.48
C ARG A 426 -10.07 1.41 1.26
N GLU A 427 -11.31 1.71 1.63
CA GLU A 427 -12.25 0.66 1.99
C GLU A 427 -12.83 0.06 0.70
N GLU A 428 -12.93 -1.28 0.65
CA GLU A 428 -13.54 -2.00 -0.46
C GLU A 428 -15.04 -1.77 -0.49
N ASP A 429 -15.66 -1.80 0.69
CA ASP A 429 -17.06 -1.46 0.85
C ASP A 429 -17.25 0.05 0.78
N GLY A 430 -18.15 0.48 -0.08
CA GLY A 430 -18.43 1.89 -0.25
C GLY A 430 -19.87 2.16 -0.60
N PHE A 431 -20.09 3.32 -1.20
CA PHE A 431 -21.42 3.73 -1.64
C PHE A 431 -21.79 2.98 -2.93
N PHE A 432 -23.08 2.67 -3.09
CA PHE A 432 -23.64 2.13 -4.33
C PHE A 432 -24.93 2.86 -4.67
N GLU A 433 -25.28 2.94 -5.95
CA GLU A 433 -26.50 3.62 -6.40
C GLU A 433 -27.77 2.98 -5.81
N GLY A 434 -28.74 3.81 -5.43
CA GLY A 434 -30.00 3.35 -4.84
C GLY A 434 -29.98 3.10 -3.32
N MET A 435 -28.87 3.39 -2.64
CA MET A 435 -28.78 3.38 -1.18
C MET A 435 -29.62 4.51 -0.52
N GLU A 436 -30.32 4.20 0.59
CA GLU A 436 -30.88 5.20 1.51
C GLU A 436 -30.09 5.17 2.82
N ILE A 437 -29.41 6.27 3.14
CA ILE A 437 -28.46 6.32 4.26
C ILE A 437 -28.37 7.71 4.88
N ASP A 438 -28.17 7.75 6.20
CA ASP A 438 -27.80 8.94 6.97
C ASP A 438 -26.41 8.78 7.61
N PHE A 439 -25.58 9.82 7.48
CA PHE A 439 -24.27 9.88 8.12
C PHE A 439 -23.83 11.33 8.33
N SER A 440 -22.73 11.53 9.05
CA SER A 440 -22.13 12.84 9.31
C SER A 440 -20.70 12.85 8.81
N ILE A 441 -20.21 14.03 8.42
CA ILE A 441 -18.79 14.29 8.18
C ILE A 441 -18.33 15.47 9.03
N ASP A 442 -17.09 15.39 9.52
CA ASP A 442 -16.39 16.51 10.13
C ASP A 442 -15.86 17.45 9.06
N LEU A 443 -16.04 18.77 9.25
CA LEU A 443 -15.52 19.78 8.33
C LEU A 443 -14.17 20.27 8.82
N VAL A 444 -13.11 19.51 8.53
CA VAL A 444 -11.76 19.77 9.06
C VAL A 444 -11.27 21.16 8.68
N GLY A 445 -10.69 21.86 9.67
CA GLY A 445 -10.30 23.27 9.56
C GLY A 445 -11.41 24.25 9.98
N GLU A 446 -12.65 23.78 10.03
CA GLU A 446 -13.80 24.48 10.60
C GLU A 446 -14.24 23.78 11.90
N ASN A 447 -14.87 24.51 12.82
CA ASN A 447 -15.45 23.89 14.03
C ASN A 447 -16.92 23.52 13.77
N ASP A 448 -17.16 22.72 12.72
CA ASP A 448 -18.49 22.35 12.25
C ASP A 448 -18.52 20.91 11.69
N LYS A 449 -19.73 20.39 11.52
CA LYS A 449 -20.03 19.09 10.91
C LYS A 449 -21.13 19.24 9.87
N ALA A 450 -21.22 18.31 8.94
CA ALA A 450 -22.35 18.22 8.02
C ALA A 450 -23.04 16.87 8.13
N ASN A 451 -24.36 16.90 8.37
CA ASN A 451 -25.20 15.71 8.33
C ASN A 451 -25.74 15.53 6.91
N ILE A 452 -25.50 14.36 6.33
CA ILE A 452 -25.88 13.98 4.97
C ILE A 452 -26.94 12.90 5.05
N TYR A 453 -28.00 13.07 4.27
CA TYR A 453 -29.04 12.06 4.06
C TYR A 453 -29.22 11.84 2.57
N LEU A 454 -29.02 10.60 2.12
CA LEU A 454 -29.22 10.15 0.74
C LEU A 454 -30.49 9.32 0.66
N ASN A 455 -31.29 9.51 -0.39
CA ASN A 455 -32.47 8.71 -0.69
C ASN A 455 -32.17 7.75 -1.85
N GLU A 456 -32.87 6.63 -1.89
CA GLU A 456 -32.79 5.63 -2.99
C GLU A 456 -33.07 6.24 -4.37
N ASP A 457 -33.81 7.36 -4.45
CA ASP A 457 -34.19 8.00 -5.71
C ASP A 457 -33.13 8.98 -6.27
N GLY A 458 -31.93 9.00 -5.69
CA GLY A 458 -30.85 9.89 -6.08
C GLY A 458 -30.95 11.31 -5.49
N THR A 459 -31.98 11.62 -4.70
CA THR A 459 -32.10 12.92 -3.99
C THR A 459 -31.51 12.84 -2.58
N GLY A 460 -31.35 13.98 -1.90
CA GLY A 460 -30.85 14.00 -0.54
C GLY A 460 -30.87 15.38 0.09
N THR A 461 -30.32 15.47 1.30
CA THR A 461 -30.13 16.74 2.02
C THR A 461 -28.80 16.73 2.74
N MET A 462 -28.11 17.87 2.72
CA MET A 462 -26.92 18.14 3.52
C MET A 462 -27.24 19.28 4.49
N THR A 463 -26.99 19.08 5.78
CA THR A 463 -27.31 20.04 6.85
C THR A 463 -26.09 20.34 7.69
N PHE A 464 -25.64 21.59 7.69
CA PHE A 464 -24.52 22.09 8.49
C PHE A 464 -24.97 22.26 9.95
N VAL A 465 -24.16 21.80 10.89
CA VAL A 465 -24.57 21.65 12.29
C VAL A 465 -24.52 22.98 13.05
N ASP A 466 -23.52 23.81 12.81
CA ASP A 466 -23.31 25.06 13.56
C ASP A 466 -24.46 26.07 13.35
N ASP A 467 -24.91 26.25 12.10
CA ASP A 467 -25.97 27.21 11.77
C ASP A 467 -27.33 26.59 11.40
N GLY A 468 -27.38 25.27 11.19
CA GLY A 468 -28.58 24.54 10.80
C GLY A 468 -29.02 24.82 9.35
N GLU A 469 -28.16 25.41 8.52
CA GLU A 469 -28.42 25.58 7.09
C GLU A 469 -28.52 24.20 6.42
N SER A 470 -29.58 24.01 5.63
CA SER A 470 -29.88 22.73 4.99
C SER A 470 -30.10 22.94 3.51
N ASN A 471 -29.27 22.28 2.71
CA ASN A 471 -29.26 22.37 1.27
C ASN A 471 -29.75 21.05 0.65
N PRO A 472 -30.60 21.12 -0.40
CA PRO A 472 -30.95 19.92 -1.15
C PRO A 472 -29.72 19.41 -1.92
N ILE A 473 -29.53 18.10 -1.91
CA ILE A 473 -28.63 17.43 -2.85
C ILE A 473 -29.33 17.36 -4.20
N ASN A 474 -28.64 17.85 -5.23
CA ASN A 474 -29.11 17.84 -6.60
C ASN A 474 -29.09 16.40 -7.12
N ALA A 475 -30.25 15.90 -7.51
CA ALA A 475 -30.35 14.55 -8.03
C ALA A 475 -29.84 14.40 -9.48
N PRO A 476 -29.28 13.23 -9.83
CA PRO A 476 -28.91 12.16 -8.90
C PRO A 476 -27.56 12.46 -8.20
N TRP A 477 -27.41 12.04 -6.94
CA TRP A 477 -26.10 11.69 -6.43
C TRP A 477 -25.62 10.42 -7.16
N GLU A 478 -24.31 10.25 -7.29
CA GLU A 478 -23.68 9.16 -8.05
C GLU A 478 -22.73 8.39 -7.14
N ALA A 479 -22.62 7.08 -7.35
CA ALA A 479 -21.57 6.26 -6.75
C ALA A 479 -20.73 5.63 -7.87
N THR A 480 -19.41 5.72 -7.76
CA THR A 480 -18.51 5.05 -8.70
C THR A 480 -18.47 3.54 -8.42
N THR A 481 -18.01 2.74 -9.38
CA THR A 481 -17.82 1.28 -9.17
C THR A 481 -16.75 0.95 -8.12
N SER A 482 -15.93 1.94 -7.73
CA SER A 482 -14.96 1.85 -6.63
C SER A 482 -15.51 2.34 -5.29
N GLY A 483 -16.82 2.55 -5.18
CA GLY A 483 -17.50 2.90 -3.93
C GLY A 483 -17.42 4.38 -3.54
N THR A 484 -16.95 5.27 -4.42
CA THR A 484 -16.81 6.70 -4.14
C THR A 484 -18.12 7.44 -4.41
N LEU A 485 -18.66 8.13 -3.40
CA LEU A 485 -19.85 8.96 -3.51
C LEU A 485 -19.52 10.32 -4.11
N ARG A 486 -20.35 10.79 -5.05
CA ARG A 486 -20.27 12.12 -5.64
C ARG A 486 -21.64 12.77 -5.65
N PHE A 487 -21.72 14.01 -5.19
CA PHE A 487 -22.95 14.78 -5.31
C PHE A 487 -22.69 16.28 -5.36
N THR A 488 -23.70 17.03 -5.79
CA THR A 488 -23.69 18.49 -5.64
C THR A 488 -24.85 18.94 -4.78
N GLU A 489 -24.66 20.02 -4.03
CA GLU A 489 -25.71 20.65 -3.24
C GLU A 489 -25.84 22.13 -3.60
N GLY A 490 -27.01 22.71 -3.33
CA GLY A 490 -27.27 24.14 -3.51
C GLY A 490 -28.09 24.45 -4.76
N THR A 491 -27.76 25.54 -5.47
CA THR A 491 -28.56 26.01 -6.61
C THR A 491 -27.78 26.02 -7.91
N PRO A 492 -28.41 25.77 -9.08
CA PRO A 492 -27.70 25.73 -10.36
C PRO A 492 -26.83 26.97 -10.62
N GLY A 493 -25.53 26.75 -10.82
CA GLY A 493 -24.54 27.80 -11.05
C GLY A 493 -23.93 28.41 -9.78
N ASN A 494 -24.31 27.93 -8.60
CA ASN A 494 -23.64 28.19 -7.32
C ASN A 494 -23.86 26.97 -6.41
N THR A 495 -23.06 25.93 -6.63
CA THR A 495 -23.18 24.62 -5.98
C THR A 495 -21.90 24.24 -5.26
N GLY A 496 -22.03 23.56 -4.11
CA GLY A 496 -20.96 22.75 -3.55
C GLY A 496 -20.90 21.41 -4.27
N SER A 497 -19.70 20.95 -4.61
CA SER A 497 -19.41 19.64 -5.20
C SER A 497 -18.62 18.84 -4.19
N TRP A 498 -19.11 17.67 -3.85
CA TRP A 498 -18.58 16.82 -2.80
C TRP A 498 -18.25 15.46 -3.39
N THR A 499 -17.04 14.98 -3.10
CA THR A 499 -16.62 13.61 -3.36
C THR A 499 -16.19 13.00 -2.04
N LEU A 500 -16.76 11.86 -1.67
CA LEU A 500 -16.47 11.14 -0.44
C LEU A 500 -16.00 9.74 -0.80
N ALA A 501 -14.74 9.46 -0.51
CA ALA A 501 -14.08 8.21 -0.84
C ALA A 501 -13.79 7.44 0.48
N PRO A 502 -14.49 6.33 0.77
CA PRO A 502 -14.32 5.55 2.02
C PRO A 502 -12.90 5.01 2.23
N ILE A 503 -12.36 5.18 3.43
CA ILE A 503 -11.03 4.68 3.81
C ILE A 503 -11.10 3.91 5.13
N LYS A 504 -10.11 3.03 5.35
CA LYS A 504 -10.04 2.23 6.58
C LYS A 504 -9.63 3.07 7.77
N ASN A 505 -10.26 2.79 8.91
CA ASN A 505 -9.92 3.32 10.23
C ASN A 505 -10.48 2.33 11.29
N SER A 506 -9.68 1.93 12.28
CA SER A 506 -10.04 0.86 13.24
C SER A 506 -11.05 1.30 14.29
N GLY A 507 -11.23 2.62 14.48
CA GLY A 507 -12.08 3.21 15.51
C GLY A 507 -13.40 3.81 15.02
N SER A 508 -13.53 4.08 13.73
CA SER A 508 -14.71 4.70 13.10
C SER A 508 -14.68 4.53 11.59
N ASP A 509 -15.81 4.83 10.94
CA ASP A 509 -15.85 4.92 9.50
C ASP A 509 -15.26 6.27 9.05
N ALA A 510 -14.34 6.25 8.09
CA ALA A 510 -13.65 7.45 7.62
C ALA A 510 -13.76 7.62 6.10
N VAL A 511 -13.70 8.86 5.64
CA VAL A 511 -13.70 9.20 4.21
C VAL A 511 -12.66 10.27 3.90
N ILE A 512 -12.06 10.19 2.71
CA ILE A 512 -11.42 11.33 2.09
C ILE A 512 -12.51 12.18 1.44
N VAL A 513 -12.53 13.46 1.76
CA VAL A 513 -13.46 14.46 1.24
C VAL A 513 -12.73 15.37 0.26
N ASP A 514 -13.15 15.41 -1.01
CA ASP A 514 -12.81 16.50 -1.95
C ASP A 514 -14.02 17.44 -2.06
N PHE A 515 -13.86 18.66 -1.55
CA PHE A 515 -14.87 19.70 -1.57
C PHE A 515 -14.48 20.87 -2.46
N ARG A 516 -15.33 21.16 -3.44
CA ARG A 516 -15.15 22.23 -4.42
C ARG A 516 -16.39 23.09 -4.53
N HIS A 517 -16.20 24.38 -4.76
CA HIS A 517 -17.29 25.29 -5.07
C HIS A 517 -17.35 25.62 -6.56
N ILE A 518 -18.53 25.48 -7.15
CA ILE A 518 -18.79 25.72 -8.57
C ILE A 518 -19.65 26.97 -8.73
N ALA A 519 -19.04 28.06 -9.22
CA ALA A 519 -19.69 29.32 -9.55
C ALA A 519 -19.75 29.51 -11.08
N GLY A 520 -20.90 29.20 -11.68
CA GLY A 520 -21.08 29.21 -13.13
C GLY A 520 -20.21 28.16 -13.82
N SER A 521 -19.11 28.58 -14.44
CA SER A 521 -18.12 27.69 -15.06
C SER A 521 -16.76 27.72 -14.35
N THR A 522 -16.70 28.33 -13.17
CA THR A 522 -15.48 28.42 -12.36
C THR A 522 -15.61 27.44 -11.22
N GLU A 523 -14.60 26.60 -11.06
CA GLU A 523 -14.49 25.63 -9.98
C GLU A 523 -13.29 26.01 -9.12
N SER A 524 -13.47 25.98 -7.79
CA SER A 524 -12.43 26.28 -6.81
C SER A 524 -12.39 25.15 -5.78
N LEU A 525 -11.24 24.51 -5.62
CA LEU A 525 -10.99 23.63 -4.48
C LEU A 525 -11.07 24.45 -3.19
N LEU A 526 -11.80 23.93 -2.21
CA LEU A 526 -11.94 24.54 -0.88
C LEU A 526 -11.39 23.66 0.22
N GLY A 527 -11.40 22.34 0.05
CA GLY A 527 -10.77 21.41 0.98
C GLY A 527 -10.58 20.03 0.36
N PHE A 528 -9.53 19.36 0.80
CA PHE A 528 -9.22 17.98 0.52
C PHE A 528 -8.69 17.35 1.81
N PHE A 529 -9.54 16.70 2.60
CA PHE A 529 -9.23 16.30 3.98
C PHE A 529 -9.84 14.93 4.33
N VAL A 530 -9.39 14.33 5.42
CA VAL A 530 -10.00 13.12 5.99
C VAL A 530 -11.04 13.51 7.03
N SER A 531 -12.22 12.88 6.99
CA SER A 531 -13.25 12.96 8.02
C SER A 531 -13.36 11.60 8.70
N ASP A 532 -13.16 11.55 10.02
CA ASP A 532 -13.28 10.33 10.84
C ASP A 532 -14.72 10.00 11.23
N GLU A 533 -15.68 10.76 10.72
CA GLU A 533 -17.10 10.41 10.70
C GLU A 533 -17.51 10.24 9.24
N ALA A 534 -17.97 9.04 8.84
CA ALA A 534 -18.77 8.80 7.62
C ALA A 534 -19.13 7.32 7.48
N ASN A 535 -20.37 6.90 7.73
CA ASN A 535 -20.78 5.49 7.67
C ASN A 535 -21.22 5.04 6.26
N PRO A 536 -20.53 4.10 5.59
CA PRO A 536 -21.12 3.14 4.66
C PRO A 536 -21.50 1.87 5.43
N VAL A 537 -22.77 1.49 5.40
CA VAL A 537 -23.38 0.38 6.18
C VAL A 537 -22.45 -0.84 6.41
N GLY A 538 -22.21 -1.19 7.69
CA GLY A 538 -21.50 -2.42 8.09
C GLY A 538 -22.36 -3.69 8.23
N GLU A 539 -21.79 -4.80 7.78
CA GLU A 539 -22.13 -6.24 7.95
C GLU A 539 -23.59 -6.69 7.83
N GLY A 540 -23.92 -7.27 6.66
CA GLY A 540 -24.98 -8.27 6.53
C GLY A 540 -26.13 -7.94 5.57
N GLU A 541 -26.04 -6.85 4.80
CA GLU A 541 -27.01 -6.56 3.74
C GLU A 541 -26.46 -6.96 2.37
N VAL A 542 -27.16 -7.92 1.75
CA VAL A 542 -26.89 -8.37 0.39
C VAL A 542 -27.05 -7.17 -0.55
N LEU A 543 -26.04 -6.92 -1.38
CA LEU A 543 -26.07 -5.96 -2.49
C LEU A 543 -27.45 -5.99 -3.17
N PRO A 544 -28.15 -4.85 -3.34
CA PRO A 544 -29.40 -4.83 -4.09
C PRO A 544 -29.14 -5.24 -5.54
N GLN A 545 -30.04 -6.10 -6.05
CA GLN A 545 -30.01 -6.74 -7.37
C GLN A 545 -30.08 -5.79 -8.57
#